data_AF-A0A7C6QDZ2-F1
#
_entry.id   AF-A0A7C6QDZ2-F1
#
_cell.length_a   1.000
_cell.length_b   1.000
_cell.length_c   1.000
_cell.angle_alpha   90.00
_cell.angle_beta   90.00
_cell.angle_gamma   90.00
#
_symmetry.space_group_name_H-M   'P 1'
#
loop_
_entity.id
_entity.type
_entity.pdbx_description
1 polymer ?
#
loop_
_entity_poly.entity_id
_entity_poly.type
_entity_poly.pdbx_seq_one_letter_code
_entity_poly.pdbx_strand_id
1 'polypeptide(L)'
;MKRKWKIILGILAAAAVAGYMVWEILKPLPAEVLAVQPGTISIIFKEEGKVVPAKQQPVYAIHGGRIEQVLVEEGQAVREGDLLAVIDVKEIDYQLQELSAQLKSLLGERAGKLRES
;
A
#
# COMPACT_ATOMS: atom_id res chain seq x y z
N MET A 1 -72.34 -45.20 56.86
CA MET A 1 -71.63 -45.11 55.55
C MET A 1 -71.36 -43.70 55.01
N LYS A 2 -71.85 -42.60 55.62
CA LYS A 2 -71.75 -41.23 55.06
C LYS A 2 -70.43 -40.46 55.32
N ARG A 3 -69.50 -40.99 56.13
CA ARG A 3 -68.21 -40.34 56.47
C ARG A 3 -67.07 -40.68 55.49
N LYS A 4 -67.03 -41.91 54.95
CA LYS A 4 -65.95 -42.36 54.04
C LYS A 4 -66.02 -41.70 52.65
N TRP A 5 -67.22 -41.40 52.13
CA TRP A 5 -67.40 -40.69 50.86
C TRP A 5 -66.81 -39.27 50.89
N LYS A 6 -66.96 -38.56 52.01
CA LYS A 6 -66.40 -37.20 52.17
C LYS A 6 -64.86 -37.19 52.08
N ILE A 7 -64.21 -38.27 52.53
CA ILE A 7 -62.75 -38.45 52.44
C ILE A 7 -62.34 -38.71 50.98
N ILE A 8 -63.06 -39.58 50.27
CA ILE A 8 -62.81 -39.85 48.84
C ILE A 8 -63.01 -38.58 48.00
N LEU A 9 -64.06 -37.80 48.28
CA LEU A 9 -64.31 -36.51 47.62
C LEU A 9 -63.21 -35.48 47.91
N GLY A 10 -62.71 -35.43 49.15
CA GLY A 10 -61.62 -34.54 49.54
C GLY A 10 -60.29 -34.89 48.86
N ILE A 11 -59.97 -36.17 48.75
CA ILE A 11 -58.77 -36.65 48.03
C ILE A 11 -58.88 -36.34 46.53
N LEU A 12 -60.06 -36.55 45.94
CA LEU A 12 -60.30 -36.22 44.52
C LEU A 12 -60.12 -34.72 44.26
N ALA A 13 -60.64 -33.87 45.15
CA ALA A 13 -60.47 -32.42 45.06
C ALA A 13 -59.00 -32.02 45.23
N ALA A 14 -58.28 -32.62 46.19
CA ALA A 14 -56.86 -32.35 46.37
C ALA A 14 -56.03 -32.80 45.15
N ALA A 15 -56.35 -33.94 44.55
CA ALA A 15 -55.70 -34.43 43.34
C ALA A 15 -55.99 -33.52 42.13
N ALA A 16 -57.22 -32.99 42.01
CA ALA A 16 -57.57 -32.04 40.96
C ALA A 16 -56.81 -30.71 41.12
N VAL A 17 -56.69 -30.20 42.35
CA VAL A 17 -55.92 -28.98 42.65
C VAL A 17 -54.42 -29.20 42.40
N ALA A 18 -53.89 -30.36 42.81
CA ALA A 18 -52.51 -30.73 42.54
C ALA A 18 -52.25 -30.83 41.03
N GLY A 19 -53.16 -31.47 40.28
CA GLY A 19 -53.09 -31.54 38.82
C GLY A 19 -53.12 -30.17 38.14
N TYR A 20 -53.98 -29.26 38.63
CA TYR A 20 -54.05 -27.89 38.14
C TYR A 20 -52.77 -27.09 38.42
N MET A 21 -52.21 -27.19 39.63
CA MET A 21 -50.95 -26.54 39.99
C MET A 21 -49.78 -27.05 39.13
N VAL A 22 -49.71 -28.36 38.90
CA VAL A 22 -48.67 -28.95 38.05
C VAL A 22 -48.79 -28.45 36.61
N TRP A 23 -50.01 -28.28 36.10
CA TRP A 23 -50.23 -27.71 34.78
C TRP A 23 -49.77 -26.25 34.70
N GLU A 24 -50.08 -25.43 35.71
CA GLU A 24 -49.69 -24.02 35.74
C GLU A 24 -48.17 -23.83 35.73
N ILE A 25 -47.43 -24.69 36.44
CA ILE A 25 -45.96 -24.63 36.57
C ILE A 25 -45.25 -25.16 35.31
N LEU A 26 -45.84 -26.15 34.63
CA LEU A 26 -45.26 -26.75 33.43
C LEU A 26 -45.48 -25.93 32.15
N LYS A 27 -46.24 -24.83 32.22
CA LYS A 27 -46.45 -23.94 31.06
C LYS A 27 -45.12 -23.27 30.66
N PRO A 28 -44.64 -23.47 29.42
CA PRO A 28 -43.44 -22.79 28.96
C PRO A 28 -43.70 -21.29 28.84
N LEU A 29 -42.72 -20.50 29.29
CA LEU A 29 -42.76 -19.04 29.17
C LEU A 29 -42.65 -18.66 27.68
N PRO A 30 -43.60 -17.87 27.13
CA PRO A 30 -43.47 -17.40 25.77
C PRO A 30 -42.32 -16.38 25.71
N ALA A 31 -41.24 -16.76 25.03
CA ALA A 31 -40.11 -15.90 24.72
C ALA A 31 -40.01 -15.74 23.20
N GLU A 32 -39.89 -14.50 22.75
CA GLU A 32 -39.66 -14.20 21.35
C GLU A 32 -38.19 -14.52 21.02
N VAL A 33 -37.97 -15.46 20.10
CA VAL A 33 -36.63 -15.91 19.71
C VAL A 33 -36.34 -15.54 18.26
N LEU A 34 -35.12 -15.08 18.01
CA LEU A 34 -34.62 -14.83 16.66
C LEU A 34 -33.77 -16.03 16.21
N ALA A 35 -34.20 -16.69 15.14
CA ALA A 35 -33.45 -17.78 14.53
C ALA A 35 -32.32 -17.20 13.67
N VAL A 36 -31.06 -17.45 14.06
CA VAL A 36 -29.88 -17.06 13.27
C VAL A 36 -29.61 -18.13 12.21
N GLN A 37 -29.50 -17.71 10.95
CA GLN A 37 -29.10 -18.57 9.84
C GLN A 37 -27.61 -18.37 9.53
N PRO A 38 -26.85 -19.44 9.24
CA PRO A 38 -25.46 -19.30 8.81
C PRO A 38 -25.41 -18.61 7.46
N GLY A 39 -24.71 -17.48 7.40
CA GLY A 39 -24.45 -16.72 6.18
C GLY A 39 -22.95 -16.43 6.05
N THR A 40 -22.46 -16.39 4.83
CA THR A 40 -21.07 -16.02 4.57
C THR A 40 -20.93 -14.50 4.72
N ILE A 41 -20.12 -14.07 5.70
CA ILE A 41 -19.82 -12.66 5.92
C ILE A 41 -18.51 -12.34 5.21
N SER A 42 -18.55 -11.43 4.24
CA SER A 42 -17.35 -10.92 3.58
C SER A 42 -16.92 -9.63 4.28
N ILE A 43 -15.80 -9.67 4.99
CA ILE A 43 -15.18 -8.48 5.59
C ILE A 43 -14.33 -7.83 4.53
N ILE A 44 -14.83 -6.75 3.94
CA ILE A 44 -14.10 -5.94 2.96
C ILE A 44 -13.49 -4.77 3.71
N PHE A 45 -12.16 -4.67 3.72
CA PHE A 45 -11.44 -3.52 4.24
C PHE A 45 -11.11 -2.58 3.07
N LYS A 46 -11.27 -1.27 3.29
CA LYS A 46 -10.92 -0.24 2.32
C LYS A 46 -9.62 0.41 2.78
N GLU A 47 -8.56 0.19 2.03
CA GLU A 47 -7.27 0.86 2.24
C GLU A 47 -7.11 2.01 1.27
N GLU A 48 -6.52 3.08 1.75
CA GLU A 48 -6.13 4.24 0.94
C GLU A 48 -4.63 4.13 0.65
N GLY A 49 -4.29 4.08 -0.63
CA GLY A 49 -2.93 4.08 -1.11
C GLY A 49 -2.67 5.28 -2.02
N LYS A 50 -1.46 5.82 -1.99
CA LYS A 50 -1.03 6.85 -2.93
C LYS A 50 -0.29 6.20 -4.09
N VAL A 51 -0.72 6.50 -5.32
CA VAL A 51 0.04 6.13 -6.52
C VAL A 51 1.27 7.02 -6.60
N VAL A 52 2.44 6.40 -6.68
CA VAL A 52 3.73 7.07 -6.82
C VAL A 52 4.47 6.56 -8.06
N PRO A 53 5.28 7.39 -8.72
CA PRO A 53 6.06 6.94 -9.86
C PRO A 53 7.04 5.85 -9.45
N ALA A 54 7.21 4.83 -10.30
CA ALA A 54 8.17 3.75 -10.05
C ALA A 54 9.61 4.25 -10.00
N LYS A 55 9.94 5.31 -10.76
CA LYS A 55 11.23 5.98 -10.78
C LYS A 55 11.01 7.47 -11.00
N GLN A 56 11.65 8.30 -10.19
CA GLN A 56 11.68 9.74 -10.35
C GLN A 56 13.13 10.20 -10.23
N GLN A 57 13.66 10.77 -11.30
CA GLN A 57 15.06 11.21 -11.37
C GLN A 57 15.10 12.66 -11.83
N PRO A 58 15.48 13.62 -10.96
CA PRO A 58 15.83 14.95 -11.41
C PRO A 58 17.15 14.89 -12.18
N VAL A 59 17.20 15.58 -13.32
CA VAL A 59 18.38 15.66 -14.19
C VAL A 59 19.04 17.02 -13.98
N TYR A 60 20.35 17.01 -13.73
CA TYR A 60 21.15 18.21 -13.51
C TYR A 60 22.33 18.23 -14.48
N ALA A 61 22.75 19.42 -14.87
CA ALA A 61 23.99 19.58 -15.61
C ALA A 61 25.19 19.25 -14.70
N ILE A 62 26.16 18.51 -15.24
CA ILE A 62 27.40 18.14 -14.51
C ILE A 62 28.30 19.37 -14.30
N HIS A 63 28.34 20.24 -15.31
CA HIS A 63 29.08 21.49 -15.28
C HIS A 63 28.10 22.66 -15.45
N GLY A 64 28.38 23.76 -14.76
CA GLY A 64 27.65 25.01 -14.97
C GLY A 64 27.96 25.60 -16.34
N GLY A 65 26.95 26.18 -16.98
CA GLY A 65 27.10 26.81 -18.28
C GLY A 65 25.79 27.45 -18.74
N ARG A 66 25.85 28.26 -19.78
CA ARG A 66 24.64 28.84 -20.40
C ARG A 66 23.98 27.78 -21.27
N ILE A 67 22.66 27.61 -21.14
CA ILE A 67 21.89 26.76 -22.06
C ILE A 67 21.86 27.45 -23.44
N GLU A 68 22.37 26.78 -24.47
CA GLU A 68 22.29 27.24 -25.85
C GLU A 68 20.92 26.93 -26.47
N GLN A 69 20.43 25.71 -26.25
CA GLN A 69 19.11 25.28 -26.72
C GLN A 69 18.50 24.21 -25.82
N VAL A 70 17.17 24.19 -25.77
CA VAL A 70 16.38 23.10 -25.20
C VAL A 70 15.70 22.38 -26.36
N LEU A 71 15.82 21.06 -26.40
CA LEU A 71 15.38 20.22 -27.51
C LEU A 71 14.11 19.41 -27.23
N VAL A 72 13.49 19.66 -26.08
CA VAL A 72 12.28 18.97 -25.61
C VAL A 72 11.25 19.97 -25.11
N GLU A 73 9.98 19.57 -25.23
CA GLU A 73 8.84 20.33 -24.72
C GLU A 73 8.34 19.75 -23.39
N GLU A 74 7.64 20.58 -22.60
CA GLU A 74 7.03 20.13 -21.36
C GLU A 74 5.98 19.04 -21.62
N GLY A 75 6.07 17.93 -20.88
CA GLY A 75 5.19 16.77 -21.05
C GLY A 75 5.58 15.82 -22.19
N GLN A 76 6.64 16.14 -22.96
CA GLN A 76 7.15 15.25 -23.98
C GLN A 76 7.73 13.96 -23.37
N ALA A 77 7.40 12.82 -23.98
CA ALA A 77 8.00 11.54 -23.62
C ALA A 77 9.43 11.44 -24.20
N VAL A 78 10.39 11.08 -23.35
CA VAL A 78 11.81 10.89 -23.71
C VAL A 78 12.29 9.51 -23.30
N ARG A 79 13.35 9.04 -23.92
CA ARG A 79 14.02 7.76 -23.65
C ARG A 79 15.42 7.99 -23.09
N GLU A 80 15.97 6.93 -22.51
CA GLU A 80 17.36 6.94 -22.06
C GLU A 80 18.30 7.21 -23.25
N GLY A 81 19.19 8.19 -23.09
CA GLY A 81 20.11 8.63 -24.13
C GLY A 81 19.61 9.79 -24.98
N ASP A 82 18.37 10.23 -24.84
CA ASP A 82 17.85 11.37 -25.60
C ASP A 82 18.51 12.68 -25.14
N LEU A 83 18.90 13.52 -26.11
CA LEU A 83 19.48 14.83 -25.87
C LEU A 83 18.39 15.83 -25.47
N LEU A 84 18.40 16.28 -24.21
CA LEU A 84 17.37 17.18 -23.68
C LEU A 84 17.71 18.66 -23.92
N ALA A 85 18.98 19.03 -23.77
CA ALA A 85 19.45 20.41 -23.91
C ALA A 85 20.94 20.44 -24.29
N VAL A 86 21.36 21.53 -24.91
CA VAL A 86 22.77 21.82 -25.21
C VAL A 86 23.21 23.01 -24.36
N ILE A 87 24.41 22.89 -23.78
CA ILE A 87 25.02 23.88 -22.91
C ILE A 87 26.29 24.38 -23.60
N ASP A 88 26.59 25.67 -23.49
CA ASP A 88 27.84 26.24 -23.98
C ASP A 88 29.00 25.70 -23.12
N VAL A 89 29.89 24.95 -23.77
CA VAL A 89 31.04 24.27 -23.15
C VAL A 89 32.39 24.85 -23.58
N LYS A 90 32.43 26.05 -24.18
CA LYS A 90 33.68 26.64 -24.69
C LYS A 90 34.82 26.68 -23.67
N GLU A 91 34.51 26.98 -22.42
CA GLU A 91 35.52 27.02 -21.35
C GLU A 91 36.16 25.63 -21.12
N ILE A 92 35.35 24.57 -21.21
CA ILE A 92 35.80 23.18 -21.11
C ILE A 92 36.66 22.83 -22.32
N ASP A 93 36.26 23.25 -23.53
CA ASP A 93 37.03 23.02 -24.76
C ASP A 93 38.41 23.69 -24.71
N TYR A 94 38.48 24.93 -24.20
CA TYR A 94 39.76 25.63 -24.03
C TYR A 94 40.68 24.90 -23.04
N GLN A 95 40.14 24.43 -21.91
CA GLN A 95 40.91 23.64 -20.95
C GLN A 95 41.40 22.34 -21.58
N LEU A 96 40.54 21.64 -22.33
CA LEU A 96 40.91 20.40 -23.02
C LEU A 96 42.05 20.64 -24.02
N GLN A 97 41.97 21.72 -24.79
CA GLN A 97 43.00 22.08 -25.75
C GLN A 97 44.33 22.40 -25.06
N GLU A 98 44.32 23.12 -23.95
CA GLU A 98 45.51 23.41 -23.16
C GLU A 98 46.17 22.12 -22.64
N LEU A 99 45.41 21.24 -22.01
CA LEU A 99 45.91 19.95 -21.53
C LEU A 99 46.48 19.09 -22.67
N SER A 100 45.83 19.09 -23.83
CA SER A 100 46.31 18.34 -24.99
C SER A 100 47.66 18.85 -25.51
N ALA A 101 47.87 20.18 -25.49
CA ALA A 101 49.12 20.81 -25.89
C ALA A 101 50.24 20.51 -24.89
N GLN A 102 49.95 20.56 -23.59
CA GLN A 102 50.89 20.18 -22.53
C GLN A 102 51.34 18.72 -22.69
N LEU A 103 50.38 17.80 -22.90
CA LEU A 103 50.67 16.39 -23.12
C LEU A 103 51.56 16.18 -24.35
N LYS A 104 51.27 16.89 -25.45
CA LYS A 104 52.09 16.82 -26.68
C LYS A 104 53.52 17.30 -26.46
N SER A 105 53.72 18.39 -25.70
CA SER A 105 55.07 18.89 -25.36
C SER A 105 55.86 17.84 -24.58
N LEU A 106 55.25 17.25 -23.54
CA LEU A 106 55.89 16.24 -22.71
C LEU A 106 56.29 14.99 -23.50
N LEU A 107 55.43 14.54 -24.42
CA LEU A 107 55.76 13.42 -25.30
C LEU A 107 56.92 13.77 -26.25
N GLY A 108 56.95 15.00 -26.77
CA GLY A 108 58.07 15.49 -27.58
C GLY A 108 59.40 15.48 -26.82
N GLU A 109 59.40 15.99 -25.59
CA GLU A 109 60.59 15.98 -24.72
C GLU A 109 61.08 14.56 -24.40
N ARG A 110 60.15 13.64 -24.10
CA ARG A 110 60.49 12.24 -23.82
C ARG A 110 61.08 11.54 -25.05
N ALA A 111 60.51 11.78 -26.23
CA ALA A 111 61.01 11.24 -27.49
C ALA A 111 62.39 11.79 -27.84
N GLY A 112 62.64 13.07 -27.56
CA GLY A 112 63.98 13.68 -27.70
C GLY A 112 65.01 13.01 -26.81
N LYS A 113 64.72 12.86 -25.51
CA LYS A 113 65.63 12.22 -24.53
C LYS A 113 65.96 10.76 -24.85
N LEU A 114 65.02 10.01 -25.42
CA LEU A 114 65.24 8.61 -25.84
C LEU A 114 66.10 8.48 -27.10
N ARG A 115 66.24 9.55 -27.89
CA ARG A 115 66.99 9.56 -29.15
C ARG A 115 68.45 9.98 -28.96
N GLU A 116 68.76 10.60 -27.82
CA GLU A 116 70.10 11.06 -27.42
C GLU A 116 70.83 10.09 -26.47
N SER A 117 70.19 8.97 -26.07
CA SER A 117 70.80 7.86 -25.32
C SER A 117 71.12 6.67 -26.21
#